data_AF-A0A8B9EPU8-F1
#
_entry.id   AF-A0A8B9EPU8-F1
#
_cell.length_a   1.000
_cell.length_b   1.000
_cell.length_c   1.000
_cell.angle_alpha   90.00
_cell.angle_beta   90.00
_cell.angle_gamma   90.00
#
_symmetry.space_group_name_H-M   'P 1'
#
loop_
_entity.id
_entity.type
_entity.pdbx_description
1 polymer ?
#
loop_
_entity_poly.entity_id
_entity_poly.type
_entity_poly.pdbx_seq_one_letter_code
_entity_poly.pdbx_strand_id
1 'polypeptide(L)'
;MVWAASFSCTATSQELFQTGKREKPFLPHNWLISAVTCNISAFTGNRVYLCLIDKGKLCVVPITSGEAGKLCSLIQLYKDDYYRTTNAIQSRKYVTDLSKESDRLEHQLAEPTQEEIWKQSWAPCPDKYRLKITELSPLLKKRSPKNHLQQSLNESASRRQKEHNPCENGALQEVFEADMEINSAEDFMPTFKDVIGRITNLSSKNIDALIQKLSQNETRNANLRRRILEREKCVKELSSMLQFKKINVLKEDHISRLASTVEAHLQCQIQRKGVENEELKLKIQTLEKKIAEYKLQVGDYKHQILALRETSEQEKTGLRKAITSQKRKAAHFEEAVKNLTSRIREHEVKLSEILSASDVWKKQHDRMVEEKTMLEIQTEDRKKQITSLSEDLKRKEEYRRNSNEEILGKLNSVNSENEKIYRENEKLKVSLATLENSTGSFENEMLGLQEKAKLQENLVEQCKIQEEDNVNSMDSHSLEVENFNIQKKYEDLKRKLEKIEFQNEELAYQLKKEDESLQCSKLQLEEKIAEYNGLTRQLESALEEGKKMVAEEFEKLSYTEQALETKILLLESELREWQEEKKQLLCRFHHNEKHHEICLKELENSLQKSENKNQSIQSYVQFLKTSYITMFG
;
A
#
# COMPACT_ATOMS: atom_id res chain seq x y z
N MET A 1 28.65 -60.25 -13.30
CA MET A 1 29.52 -59.07 -13.45
C MET A 1 28.65 -57.86 -13.76
N VAL A 2 28.63 -56.91 -12.81
CA VAL A 2 28.35 -55.46 -12.90
C VAL A 2 26.99 -54.94 -13.43
N TRP A 3 26.32 -54.22 -12.52
CA TRP A 3 25.12 -53.37 -12.66
C TRP A 3 25.24 -52.20 -13.65
N ALA A 4 24.13 -51.76 -14.26
CA ALA A 4 23.47 -50.48 -13.97
C ALA A 4 22.25 -50.23 -14.88
N ALA A 5 21.13 -49.89 -14.24
CA ALA A 5 19.87 -49.48 -14.84
C ALA A 5 19.92 -48.03 -15.38
N SER A 6 19.06 -47.71 -16.36
CA SER A 6 18.47 -46.37 -16.48
C SER A 6 17.13 -46.44 -17.22
N PHE A 7 16.10 -46.02 -16.50
CA PHE A 7 14.69 -45.91 -16.86
C PHE A 7 14.45 -44.93 -18.02
N SER A 8 13.61 -45.34 -18.97
CA SER A 8 12.89 -44.42 -19.86
C SER A 8 11.58 -44.00 -19.18
N CYS A 9 11.51 -42.76 -18.70
CA CYS A 9 10.26 -42.17 -18.22
C CYS A 9 9.76 -41.16 -19.26
N THR A 10 8.77 -41.58 -20.04
CA THR A 10 7.87 -40.71 -20.79
C THR A 10 6.99 -39.96 -19.79
N ALA A 11 7.15 -38.64 -19.67
CA ALA A 11 6.26 -37.80 -18.88
C ALA A 11 5.83 -36.56 -19.68
N THR A 12 4.61 -36.66 -20.20
CA THR A 12 3.61 -35.62 -20.43
C THR A 12 3.87 -34.30 -19.67
N SER A 13 4.26 -33.25 -20.39
CA SER A 13 4.37 -31.88 -19.87
C SER A 13 3.25 -30.98 -20.44
N GLN A 14 1.99 -31.40 -20.30
CA GLN A 14 0.84 -30.69 -20.87
C GLN A 14 -0.27 -30.32 -19.88
N GLU A 15 -0.01 -30.32 -18.57
CA GLU A 15 -1.01 -29.87 -17.57
C GLU A 15 -0.41 -29.04 -16.44
N LEU A 16 0.07 -27.82 -16.73
CA LEU A 16 0.33 -26.81 -15.69
C LEU A 16 0.05 -25.37 -16.19
N PHE A 17 -0.96 -25.20 -17.05
CA PHE A 17 -1.38 -23.88 -17.52
C PHE A 17 -2.89 -23.67 -17.44
N GLN A 18 -3.53 -24.18 -16.39
CA GLN A 18 -4.90 -23.78 -16.04
C GLN A 18 -5.07 -23.74 -14.53
N THR A 19 -4.52 -22.73 -13.87
CA THR A 19 -5.15 -22.12 -12.69
C THR A 19 -4.53 -20.73 -12.49
N GLY A 20 -5.30 -19.69 -12.76
CA GLY A 20 -4.91 -18.32 -12.51
C GLY A 20 -4.94 -18.03 -11.01
N LYS A 21 -3.80 -18.18 -10.32
CA LYS A 21 -3.52 -17.48 -9.06
C LYS A 21 -2.05 -17.03 -9.07
N ARG A 22 -1.86 -15.71 -9.02
CA ARG A 22 -0.57 -15.04 -8.92
C ARG A 22 -0.05 -15.18 -7.49
N GLU A 23 0.76 -16.19 -7.22
CA GLU A 23 1.65 -16.21 -6.06
C GLU A 23 3.11 -16.15 -6.54
N LYS A 24 3.84 -15.14 -6.06
CA LYS A 24 5.26 -14.92 -6.40
C LYS A 24 6.14 -15.86 -5.59
N PRO A 25 6.99 -16.70 -6.20
CA PRO A 25 8.04 -17.40 -5.47
C PRO A 25 9.24 -16.46 -5.26
N PHE A 26 9.69 -16.35 -4.00
CA PHE A 26 10.97 -15.74 -3.65
C PHE A 26 12.11 -16.65 -4.12
N LEU A 27 12.93 -16.20 -5.07
CA LEU A 27 14.19 -16.85 -5.45
C LEU A 27 15.40 -16.01 -4.98
N PRO A 28 16.50 -16.64 -4.50
CA PRO A 28 17.65 -15.91 -3.95
C PRO A 28 18.47 -15.16 -5.02
N HIS A 29 18.98 -13.99 -4.64
CA HIS A 29 19.70 -13.00 -5.47
C HIS A 29 20.90 -13.54 -6.30
N ASN A 30 21.45 -14.71 -5.98
CA ASN A 30 22.66 -15.24 -6.64
C ASN A 30 22.41 -16.02 -7.94
N TRP A 31 21.17 -16.40 -8.26
CA TRP A 31 20.84 -17.03 -9.55
C TRP A 31 20.58 -16.01 -10.68
N LEU A 32 20.35 -14.74 -10.33
CA LEU A 32 19.93 -13.70 -11.27
C LEU A 32 21.06 -13.07 -12.07
N ILE A 33 22.32 -13.18 -11.61
CA ILE A 33 23.47 -12.57 -12.29
C ILE A 33 23.93 -13.41 -13.51
N SER A 34 23.65 -14.72 -13.54
CA SER A 34 24.02 -15.59 -14.66
C SER A 34 23.09 -15.44 -15.89
N ALA A 35 21.87 -14.90 -15.70
CA ALA A 35 20.87 -14.77 -16.76
C ALA A 35 21.04 -13.53 -17.66
N VAL A 36 21.91 -12.58 -17.29
CA VAL A 36 22.03 -11.29 -17.99
C VAL A 36 22.95 -11.34 -19.23
N THR A 37 23.64 -12.44 -19.49
CA THR A 37 24.50 -12.61 -20.68
C THR A 37 24.01 -13.71 -21.63
N CYS A 38 22.72 -13.73 -21.97
CA CYS A 38 22.23 -14.59 -23.05
C CYS A 38 22.24 -13.82 -24.38
N ASN A 39 23.37 -13.88 -25.09
CA ASN A 39 23.46 -13.45 -26.49
C ASN A 39 22.74 -14.49 -27.36
N ILE A 40 21.54 -14.18 -27.83
CA ILE A 40 20.87 -14.94 -28.89
C ILE A 40 21.72 -14.79 -30.15
N SER A 41 22.44 -15.85 -30.53
CA SER A 41 23.31 -15.85 -31.71
C SER A 41 22.78 -16.82 -32.77
N ALA A 42 22.71 -16.29 -34.00
CA ALA A 42 22.52 -16.94 -35.29
C ALA A 42 21.13 -17.55 -35.63
N PHE A 43 20.53 -16.98 -36.68
CA PHE A 43 19.40 -17.51 -37.44
C PHE A 43 19.90 -18.42 -38.57
N THR A 44 19.64 -19.73 -38.49
CA THR A 44 19.70 -20.62 -39.66
C THR A 44 18.56 -21.63 -39.56
N GLY A 45 17.48 -21.40 -40.31
CA GLY A 45 16.35 -22.32 -40.54
C GLY A 45 15.50 -22.69 -39.30
N ASN A 46 14.29 -22.12 -39.17
CA ASN A 46 13.17 -22.45 -38.25
C ASN A 46 13.44 -22.90 -36.79
N ARG A 47 14.68 -22.89 -36.30
CA ARG A 47 15.08 -23.31 -34.95
C ARG A 47 15.94 -22.21 -34.33
N VAL A 48 15.60 -21.83 -33.11
CA VAL A 48 16.34 -20.86 -32.29
C VAL A 48 17.12 -21.65 -31.25
N TYR A 49 18.37 -21.30 -30.99
CA TYR A 49 19.22 -22.03 -30.04
C TYR A 49 19.45 -21.18 -28.79
N LEU A 50 19.17 -21.75 -27.61
CA LEU A 50 19.44 -21.11 -26.31
C LEU A 50 20.75 -21.66 -25.75
N CYS A 51 21.69 -20.76 -25.43
CA CYS A 51 22.89 -21.11 -24.66
C CYS A 51 22.61 -20.92 -23.17
N LEU A 52 22.58 -22.02 -22.42
CA LEU A 52 22.57 -22.00 -20.97
C LEU A 52 23.96 -22.40 -20.45
N ILE A 53 24.52 -21.57 -19.58
CA ILE A 53 25.76 -21.88 -18.86
C ILE A 53 25.35 -22.42 -17.50
N ASP A 54 25.47 -23.73 -17.33
CA ASP A 54 25.38 -24.35 -16.00
C ASP A 54 26.74 -24.96 -15.64
N LYS A 55 27.29 -24.53 -14.50
CA LYS A 55 28.59 -24.98 -13.94
C LYS A 55 29.74 -25.06 -14.97
N GLY A 56 29.86 -24.06 -15.84
CA GLY A 56 31.00 -23.94 -16.77
C GLY A 56 30.96 -24.87 -18.00
N LYS A 57 29.85 -25.56 -18.28
CA LYS A 57 29.61 -26.26 -19.55
C LYS A 57 28.55 -25.52 -20.37
N LEU A 58 28.83 -25.34 -21.66
CA LEU A 58 27.92 -24.71 -22.62
C LEU A 58 26.92 -25.75 -23.13
N CYS A 59 25.65 -25.63 -22.71
CA CYS A 59 24.57 -26.44 -23.25
C CYS A 59 23.77 -25.63 -24.26
N VAL A 60 23.66 -26.15 -25.49
CA VAL A 60 22.90 -25.53 -26.58
C VAL A 60 21.62 -26.35 -26.80
N VAL A 61 20.46 -25.78 -26.47
CA VAL A 61 19.17 -26.46 -26.62
C VAL A 61 18.38 -25.81 -27.77
N PRO A 62 17.86 -26.58 -28.74
CA PRO A 62 16.97 -26.05 -29.78
C PRO A 62 15.58 -25.78 -29.19
N ILE A 63 15.10 -24.55 -29.30
CA ILE A 63 13.74 -24.12 -28.94
C ILE A 63 12.97 -23.73 -30.20
N THR A 64 11.65 -23.93 -30.15
CA THR A 64 10.75 -23.54 -31.24
C THR A 64 10.50 -22.02 -31.23
N SER A 65 10.14 -21.45 -32.39
CA SER A 65 9.88 -20.00 -32.54
C SER A 65 8.80 -19.48 -31.57
N GLY A 66 7.81 -20.31 -31.22
CA GLY A 66 6.76 -19.95 -30.25
C GLY A 66 7.25 -19.91 -28.80
N GLU A 67 8.21 -20.76 -28.42
CA GLU A 67 8.81 -20.77 -27.08
C GLU A 67 9.80 -19.60 -26.90
N ALA A 68 10.54 -19.26 -27.97
CA ALA A 68 11.38 -18.07 -27.99
C ALA A 68 10.56 -16.77 -27.80
N GLY A 69 9.38 -16.68 -28.43
CA GLY A 69 8.47 -15.55 -28.24
C GLY A 69 7.98 -15.41 -26.79
N LYS A 70 7.60 -16.52 -26.14
CA LYS A 70 7.19 -16.53 -24.72
C LYS A 70 8.34 -16.12 -23.78
N LEU A 71 9.55 -16.60 -24.04
CA LEU A 71 10.74 -16.22 -23.27
C LEU A 71 11.09 -14.73 -23.44
N CYS A 72 11.01 -14.19 -24.66
CA CYS A 72 11.21 -12.75 -24.89
C CYS A 72 10.15 -11.90 -24.17
N SER A 73 8.89 -12.31 -24.15
CA SER A 73 7.84 -11.62 -23.40
C SER A 73 8.06 -11.66 -21.89
N LEU A 74 8.52 -12.79 -21.34
CA LEU A 74 8.88 -12.92 -19.92
C LEU A 74 10.08 -12.05 -19.53
N ILE A 75 11.10 -11.98 -20.39
CA ILE A 75 12.29 -11.13 -20.18
C ILE A 75 11.91 -9.64 -20.24
N GLN A 76 11.03 -9.25 -21.16
CA GLN A 76 10.46 -7.89 -21.22
C GLN A 76 9.70 -7.53 -19.93
N LEU A 77 8.83 -8.45 -19.46
CA LEU A 77 8.09 -8.25 -18.20
C LEU A 77 9.01 -8.12 -16.99
N TYR A 78 10.11 -8.89 -16.97
CA TYR A 78 11.10 -8.83 -15.89
C TYR A 78 11.97 -7.57 -15.96
N LYS A 79 12.30 -7.08 -17.17
CA LYS A 79 12.93 -5.77 -17.36
C LYS A 79 12.03 -4.66 -16.85
N ASP A 80 10.75 -4.67 -17.21
CA ASP A 80 9.78 -3.67 -16.75
C ASP A 80 9.58 -3.69 -15.23
N ASP A 81 9.50 -4.89 -14.62
CA ASP A 81 9.42 -5.02 -13.16
C ASP A 81 10.72 -4.60 -12.47
N TYR A 82 11.89 -4.86 -13.07
CA TYR A 82 13.19 -4.38 -12.58
C TYR A 82 13.29 -2.85 -12.67
N TYR A 83 12.90 -2.23 -13.78
CA TYR A 83 12.86 -0.77 -13.91
C TYR A 83 11.84 -0.14 -12.98
N ARG A 84 10.66 -0.74 -12.78
CA ARG A 84 9.66 -0.28 -11.81
C ARG A 84 10.14 -0.40 -10.37
N THR A 85 10.78 -1.50 -10.00
CA THR A 85 11.33 -1.66 -8.65
C THR A 85 12.52 -0.74 -8.41
N THR A 86 13.38 -0.54 -9.41
CA THR A 86 14.51 0.41 -9.30
C THR A 86 14.02 1.85 -9.21
N ASN A 87 13.01 2.22 -10.00
CA ASN A 87 12.34 3.52 -9.90
C ASN A 87 11.59 3.66 -8.58
N ALA A 88 10.92 2.63 -8.06
CA ALA A 88 10.26 2.68 -6.76
C ALA A 88 11.26 2.78 -5.60
N ILE A 89 12.43 2.14 -5.71
CA ILE A 89 13.53 2.29 -4.75
C ILE A 89 14.13 3.68 -4.84
N GLN A 90 14.33 4.24 -6.05
CA GLN A 90 14.77 5.61 -6.25
C GLN A 90 13.76 6.63 -5.73
N SER A 91 12.45 6.46 -6.01
CA SER A 91 11.37 7.29 -5.47
C SER A 91 11.25 7.15 -3.96
N ARG A 92 11.46 5.96 -3.39
CA ARG A 92 11.50 5.76 -1.94
C ARG A 92 12.72 6.44 -1.31
N LYS A 93 13.87 6.42 -1.99
CA LYS A 93 15.08 7.19 -1.62
C LYS A 93 14.81 8.69 -1.71
N TYR A 94 14.19 9.16 -2.78
CA TYR A 94 13.78 10.55 -2.97
C TYR A 94 12.79 11.01 -1.90
N VAL A 95 11.82 10.16 -1.53
CA VAL A 95 10.85 10.45 -0.45
C VAL A 95 11.52 10.41 0.92
N THR A 96 12.49 9.53 1.16
CA THR A 96 13.25 9.53 2.43
C THR A 96 14.24 10.69 2.51
N ASP A 97 14.81 11.13 1.40
CA ASP A 97 15.70 12.28 1.34
C ASP A 97 14.89 13.58 1.42
N LEU A 98 13.68 13.66 0.82
CA LEU A 98 12.72 14.76 1.03
C LEU A 98 12.15 14.77 2.45
N SER A 99 11.94 13.60 3.07
CA SER A 99 11.55 13.51 4.48
C SER A 99 12.67 13.99 5.39
N LYS A 100 13.94 13.63 5.11
CA LYS A 100 15.09 14.14 5.86
C LYS A 100 15.32 15.62 5.62
N GLU A 101 15.09 16.13 4.41
CA GLU A 101 15.17 17.56 4.11
C GLU A 101 14.01 18.32 4.79
N SER A 102 12.82 17.71 4.86
CA SER A 102 11.67 18.22 5.62
C SER A 102 11.93 18.21 7.12
N ASP A 103 12.50 17.14 7.68
CA ASP A 103 12.88 17.04 9.10
C ASP A 103 14.01 18.02 9.43
N ARG A 104 14.93 18.26 8.49
CA ARG A 104 16.03 19.23 8.61
C ARG A 104 15.54 20.67 8.50
N LEU A 105 14.51 20.93 7.68
CA LEU A 105 13.79 22.21 7.62
C LEU A 105 12.90 22.42 8.85
N GLU A 106 12.23 21.38 9.37
CA GLU A 106 11.49 21.43 10.63
C GLU A 106 12.43 21.70 11.82
N HIS A 107 13.63 21.12 11.84
CA HIS A 107 14.65 21.43 12.86
C HIS A 107 15.25 22.84 12.72
N GLN A 108 15.33 23.41 11.51
CA GLN A 108 15.69 24.82 11.31
C GLN A 108 14.55 25.79 11.64
N LEU A 109 13.29 25.33 11.59
CA LEU A 109 12.09 26.07 11.98
C LEU A 109 11.72 25.92 13.47
N ALA A 110 12.32 24.94 14.17
CA ALA A 110 12.06 24.63 15.59
C ALA A 110 13.02 25.33 16.58
N GLU A 111 13.94 26.20 16.13
CA GLU A 111 14.58 27.17 17.03
C GLU A 111 13.66 28.38 17.26
N PRO A 112 13.44 28.82 18.50
CA PRO A 112 12.65 30.00 18.81
C PRO A 112 13.50 31.28 18.60
N THR A 113 14.06 31.50 17.42
CA THR A 113 14.89 32.68 17.12
C THR A 113 14.20 33.70 16.22
N GLN A 114 13.04 33.37 15.62
CA GLN A 114 12.30 34.33 14.80
C GLN A 114 11.48 35.34 15.62
N GLU A 115 11.10 35.01 16.86
CA GLU A 115 10.39 35.96 17.73
C GLU A 115 11.34 37.01 18.35
N GLU A 116 12.63 36.68 18.51
CA GLU A 116 13.66 37.62 18.97
C GLU A 116 14.17 38.53 17.85
N ILE A 117 14.25 38.04 16.60
CA ILE A 117 14.66 38.87 15.45
C ILE A 117 13.58 39.90 15.08
N TRP A 118 12.29 39.55 15.18
CA TRP A 118 11.19 40.48 14.92
C TRP A 118 10.93 41.46 16.08
N LYS A 119 11.15 41.05 17.34
CA LYS A 119 11.10 41.96 18.50
C LYS A 119 12.29 42.93 18.56
N GLN A 120 13.47 42.56 18.03
CA GLN A 120 14.61 43.48 17.90
C GLN A 120 14.41 44.57 16.82
N SER A 121 13.49 44.39 15.87
CA SER A 121 13.24 45.38 14.82
C SER A 121 12.22 46.47 15.22
N TRP A 122 11.48 46.31 16.32
CA TRP A 122 10.40 47.23 16.74
C TRP A 122 10.33 47.47 18.25
N ALA A 123 11.48 47.76 18.87
CA ALA A 123 11.54 48.51 20.14
C ALA A 123 11.97 49.97 19.84
N PRO A 124 11.53 50.95 20.64
CA PRO A 124 11.27 52.31 20.20
C PRO A 124 12.52 53.03 19.70
N CYS A 125 12.40 53.71 18.56
CA CYS A 125 13.42 54.62 18.05
C CYS A 125 13.98 55.50 19.18
N PRO A 126 15.31 55.57 19.38
CA PRO A 126 15.91 56.68 20.10
C PRO A 126 15.59 57.95 19.33
N ASP A 127 15.15 58.99 20.04
CA ASP A 127 15.00 60.37 19.57
C ASP A 127 16.25 60.85 18.84
N LYS A 128 16.33 60.59 17.53
CA LYS A 128 17.45 61.01 16.70
C LYS A 128 17.02 61.84 15.50
N TYR A 129 15.93 62.60 15.62
CA TYR A 129 15.66 63.80 14.83
C TYR A 129 14.80 64.83 15.59
N ARG A 130 15.07 65.01 16.88
CA ARG A 130 14.53 66.14 17.65
C ARG A 130 15.65 67.04 18.16
N LEU A 131 16.51 67.51 17.25
CA LEU A 131 17.40 68.66 17.47
C LEU A 131 17.98 69.09 16.12
N LYS A 132 17.25 69.95 15.40
CA LYS A 132 17.75 70.91 14.42
C LYS A 132 16.61 71.90 14.16
N ILE A 133 16.88 73.20 14.38
CA ILE A 133 15.94 74.31 14.64
C ILE A 133 15.52 74.27 16.13
N THR A 134 16.25 74.88 17.07
CA THR A 134 16.48 76.33 17.15
C THR A 134 17.63 76.64 18.12
N GLU A 135 18.86 76.61 17.63
CA GLU A 135 19.97 77.39 18.20
C GLU A 135 20.71 78.02 17.02
N LEU A 136 20.21 79.16 16.53
CA LEU A 136 21.01 80.15 15.81
C LEU A 136 20.40 81.54 16.06
N SER A 137 20.71 82.08 17.22
CA SER A 137 20.91 83.52 17.43
C SER A 137 21.97 83.60 18.53
N PRO A 138 23.18 84.07 18.19
CA PRO A 138 23.36 85.51 18.10
C PRO A 138 24.23 85.94 16.90
N LEU A 139 24.37 87.25 16.74
CA LEU A 139 25.32 88.00 15.89
C LEU A 139 24.67 88.76 14.71
N LEU A 140 23.99 89.86 15.05
CA LEU A 140 23.99 91.05 14.21
C LEU A 140 25.01 92.05 14.77
N LYS A 141 26.25 91.99 14.26
CA LYS A 141 27.19 93.11 14.31
C LYS A 141 27.90 93.21 12.95
N LYS A 142 27.53 94.27 12.21
CA LYS A 142 28.27 94.98 11.15
C LYS A 142 29.08 94.17 10.13
N ARG A 143 28.74 94.31 8.84
CA ARG A 143 29.59 94.99 7.85
C ARG A 143 28.87 95.24 6.52
N SER A 144 29.19 96.38 5.91
CA SER A 144 28.86 96.76 4.52
C SER A 144 29.60 95.88 3.50
N PRO A 145 29.21 95.95 2.21
CA PRO A 145 29.92 96.79 1.21
C PRO A 145 28.91 97.55 0.32
N LYS A 146 29.07 98.79 -0.19
CA LYS A 146 30.12 99.48 -0.99
C LYS A 146 30.50 98.78 -2.30
N ASN A 147 29.89 99.21 -3.40
CA ASN A 147 30.51 99.79 -4.63
C ASN A 147 29.51 99.65 -5.80
N HIS A 148 28.98 100.75 -6.34
CA HIS A 148 29.59 101.63 -7.35
C HIS A 148 29.65 101.00 -8.75
N LEU A 149 28.85 101.53 -9.68
CA LEU A 149 29.24 102.26 -10.91
C LEU A 149 28.03 102.30 -11.86
N GLN A 150 27.51 103.51 -12.13
CA GLN A 150 27.60 104.24 -13.43
C GLN A 150 26.49 103.79 -14.41
N GLN A 151 25.81 104.61 -15.21
CA GLN A 151 26.14 105.92 -15.78
C GLN A 151 24.89 106.50 -16.49
N SER A 152 24.78 107.84 -16.51
CA SER A 152 24.16 108.75 -17.52
C SER A 152 22.70 108.52 -17.98
N LEU A 153 21.84 109.55 -18.13
CA LEU A 153 22.00 110.87 -18.79
C LEU A 153 21.24 111.96 -17.96
N ASN A 154 21.78 113.16 -17.67
CA ASN A 154 21.77 114.40 -18.50
C ASN A 154 20.43 114.66 -19.19
N GLU A 155 19.76 115.82 -19.18
CA GLU A 155 20.13 117.25 -19.19
C GLU A 155 19.03 118.05 -18.42
N SER A 156 19.25 119.20 -17.80
CA SER A 156 19.56 120.45 -18.51
C SER A 156 19.90 121.58 -17.53
N ALA A 157 20.93 122.33 -17.91
CA ALA A 157 21.34 123.61 -17.35
C ALA A 157 20.98 124.72 -18.33
N SER A 158 20.66 125.92 -17.86
CA SER A 158 21.31 127.15 -18.35
C SER A 158 20.88 128.41 -17.61
N ARG A 159 21.92 129.22 -17.36
CA ARG A 159 21.87 130.64 -17.02
C ARG A 159 21.44 131.49 -18.23
N ARG A 160 20.86 132.66 -17.95
CA ARG A 160 21.02 134.02 -18.57
C ARG A 160 19.93 134.88 -17.90
N GLN A 161 20.16 135.91 -17.08
CA GLN A 161 20.97 137.13 -17.15
C GLN A 161 20.38 138.21 -18.08
N LYS A 162 20.03 139.36 -17.45
CA LYS A 162 20.00 140.76 -17.96
C LYS A 162 18.87 141.13 -18.94
N GLU A 163 18.10 142.21 -18.76
CA GLU A 163 18.37 143.67 -18.79
C GLU A 163 17.05 144.42 -18.42
N HIS A 164 16.90 145.70 -18.05
CA HIS A 164 17.70 146.93 -18.13
C HIS A 164 17.13 147.98 -17.13
N ASN A 165 18.01 148.80 -16.55
CA ASN A 165 17.81 150.15 -15.96
C ASN A 165 17.61 151.19 -17.11
N PRO A 166 17.27 152.50 -16.92
CA PRO A 166 18.05 153.45 -16.07
C PRO A 166 17.39 154.76 -15.54
N CYS A 167 18.23 155.47 -14.77
CA CYS A 167 18.31 156.93 -14.52
C CYS A 167 17.21 157.61 -13.67
N GLU A 168 17.49 158.60 -12.80
CA GLU A 168 18.60 159.56 -12.76
C GLU A 168 18.69 160.27 -11.37
N ASN A 169 19.92 160.63 -10.97
CA ASN A 169 20.43 161.83 -10.25
C ASN A 169 19.45 162.71 -9.44
N GLY A 170 19.83 163.38 -8.34
CA GLY A 170 21.14 163.80 -7.86
C GLY A 170 21.01 164.61 -6.55
N ALA A 171 22.16 164.92 -5.98
CA ALA A 171 22.37 165.59 -4.70
C ALA A 171 21.83 167.04 -4.64
N LEU A 172 21.70 167.59 -3.42
CA LEU A 172 22.45 168.77 -2.97
C LEU A 172 22.22 169.06 -1.47
N GLN A 173 23.29 169.58 -0.87
CA GLN A 173 23.50 170.04 0.50
C GLN A 173 23.96 171.50 0.38
N GLU A 174 23.48 172.42 1.24
CA GLU A 174 24.09 173.69 1.73
C GLU A 174 22.99 174.52 2.43
N VAL A 175 23.06 175.01 3.67
CA VAL A 175 23.97 175.95 4.40
C VAL A 175 23.49 177.42 4.37
N PHE A 176 23.26 177.96 5.58
CA PHE A 176 23.41 179.33 6.11
C PHE A 176 22.60 180.56 5.61
N GLU A 177 21.96 181.19 6.61
CA GLU A 177 21.99 182.60 7.05
C GLU A 177 21.42 183.80 6.26
N ALA A 178 20.84 184.68 7.09
CA ALA A 178 20.67 186.15 7.00
C ALA A 178 19.56 186.73 6.12
N ASP A 179 19.03 187.93 6.38
CA ASP A 179 18.68 188.71 7.57
C ASP A 179 17.89 189.94 7.02
N MET A 180 17.04 190.50 7.86
CA MET A 180 16.63 191.92 7.92
C MET A 180 15.78 192.66 6.86
N GLU A 181 15.04 193.63 7.45
CA GLU A 181 14.36 194.83 6.95
C GLU A 181 12.81 194.73 6.80
N ILE A 182 11.95 195.52 7.47
CA ILE A 182 12.07 196.80 8.20
C ILE A 182 10.91 196.93 9.22
N ASN A 183 11.27 197.30 10.46
CA ASN A 183 10.62 198.17 11.45
C ASN A 183 9.10 198.43 11.42
N SER A 184 8.42 198.11 12.54
CA SER A 184 7.86 199.12 13.47
C SER A 184 7.15 198.46 14.69
N ALA A 185 7.51 198.92 15.89
CA ALA A 185 6.81 198.80 17.19
C ALA A 185 6.62 197.37 17.75
N GLU A 186 7.52 196.79 18.56
CA GLU A 186 7.91 197.25 19.91
C GLU A 186 6.67 197.45 20.81
N ASP A 187 6.11 196.33 21.32
CA ASP A 187 5.35 196.24 22.59
C ASP A 187 4.85 194.80 22.99
N PHE A 188 5.15 193.72 22.25
CA PHE A 188 4.62 192.36 22.57
C PHE A 188 5.58 191.15 22.39
N MET A 189 6.87 191.24 22.77
CA MET A 189 7.90 190.21 22.50
C MET A 189 8.55 189.48 23.73
N PRO A 190 7.77 188.96 24.70
CA PRO A 190 8.24 187.78 25.48
C PRO A 190 7.36 186.51 25.32
N THR A 191 6.14 186.60 24.81
CA THR A 191 5.15 185.51 24.81
C THR A 191 5.22 184.58 23.59
N PHE A 192 5.77 185.03 22.45
CA PHE A 192 5.75 184.25 21.19
C PHE A 192 6.92 183.24 21.07
N LYS A 193 8.07 183.52 21.70
CA LYS A 193 9.27 182.66 21.66
C LYS A 193 9.07 181.33 22.42
N ASP A 194 8.27 181.35 23.48
CA ASP A 194 7.89 180.15 24.24
C ASP A 194 6.92 179.26 23.45
N VAL A 195 6.00 179.84 22.67
CA VAL A 195 5.04 179.08 21.85
C VAL A 195 5.74 178.34 20.71
N ILE A 196 6.65 178.99 19.97
CA ILE A 196 7.36 178.33 18.86
C ILE A 196 8.29 177.22 19.38
N GLY A 197 8.99 177.43 20.50
CA GLY A 197 9.84 176.39 21.11
C GLY A 197 9.05 175.16 21.58
N ARG A 198 7.82 175.37 22.06
CA ARG A 198 6.91 174.26 22.42
C ARG A 198 6.40 173.52 21.19
N ILE A 199 6.04 174.23 20.12
CA ILE A 199 5.56 173.62 18.87
C ILE A 199 6.67 172.81 18.20
N THR A 200 7.89 173.34 18.07
CA THR A 200 9.01 172.60 17.44
C THR A 200 9.39 171.35 18.23
N ASN A 201 9.43 171.43 19.56
CA ASN A 201 9.74 170.31 20.43
C ASN A 201 8.60 169.26 20.45
N LEU A 202 7.34 169.68 20.34
CA LEU A 202 6.20 168.77 20.14
C LEU A 202 6.25 168.09 18.77
N SER A 203 6.60 168.83 17.71
CA SER A 203 6.73 168.25 16.36
C SER A 203 7.92 167.31 16.21
N SER A 204 9.08 167.60 16.83
CA SER A 204 10.22 166.68 16.81
C SER A 204 9.90 165.40 17.58
N LYS A 205 9.27 165.52 18.77
CA LYS A 205 8.78 164.36 19.54
C LYS A 205 7.75 163.53 18.77
N ASN A 206 6.86 164.17 18.01
CA ASN A 206 5.88 163.46 17.18
C ASN A 206 6.53 162.73 16.00
N ILE A 207 7.51 163.34 15.34
CA ILE A 207 8.28 162.72 14.24
C ILE A 207 9.11 161.55 14.77
N ASP A 208 9.83 161.73 15.88
CA ASP A 208 10.61 160.68 16.52
C ASP A 208 9.72 159.51 16.96
N ALA A 209 8.53 159.78 17.51
CA ALA A 209 7.55 158.76 17.85
C ALA A 209 7.01 158.00 16.62
N LEU A 210 6.84 158.67 15.48
CA LEU A 210 6.43 158.04 14.23
C LEU A 210 7.55 157.20 13.62
N ILE A 211 8.79 157.68 13.62
CA ILE A 211 9.98 156.92 13.18
C ILE A 211 10.20 155.70 14.08
N GLN A 212 10.03 155.86 15.39
CA GLN A 212 10.10 154.75 16.33
C GLN A 212 8.98 153.74 16.06
N LYS A 213 7.74 154.16 15.79
CA LYS A 213 6.65 153.26 15.39
C LYS A 213 6.90 152.57 14.06
N LEU A 214 7.47 153.28 13.07
CA LEU A 214 7.81 152.72 11.76
C LEU A 214 8.92 151.66 11.88
N SER A 215 9.99 151.95 12.60
CA SER A 215 11.07 150.96 12.87
C SER A 215 10.56 149.77 13.71
N GLN A 216 9.69 150.02 14.70
CA GLN A 216 8.99 148.94 15.41
C GLN A 216 8.08 148.12 14.50
N ASN A 217 7.39 148.74 13.54
CA ASN A 217 6.56 148.03 12.57
C ASN A 217 7.39 147.27 11.54
N GLU A 218 8.53 147.79 11.13
CA GLU A 218 9.45 147.14 10.20
C GLU A 218 10.09 145.91 10.85
N THR A 219 10.55 146.02 12.09
CA THR A 219 11.05 144.87 12.87
C THR A 219 9.94 143.84 13.13
N ARG A 220 8.70 144.29 13.45
CA ARG A 220 7.53 143.39 13.52
C ARG A 220 7.27 142.68 12.19
N ASN A 221 7.30 143.39 11.06
CA ASN A 221 7.09 142.81 9.72
C ASN A 221 8.20 141.83 9.34
N ALA A 222 9.46 142.14 9.63
CA ALA A 222 10.59 141.22 9.40
C ALA A 222 10.44 139.94 10.24
N ASN A 223 10.02 140.06 11.51
CA ASN A 223 9.75 138.92 12.37
C ASN A 223 8.55 138.09 11.87
N LEU A 224 7.47 138.73 11.40
CA LEU A 224 6.33 138.03 10.81
C LEU A 224 6.72 137.27 9.54
N ARG A 225 7.50 137.89 8.64
CA ARG A 225 8.04 137.22 7.44
C ARG A 225 8.90 136.01 7.79
N ARG A 226 9.78 136.13 8.81
CA ARG A 226 10.58 135.00 9.31
C ARG A 226 9.69 133.87 9.82
N ARG A 227 8.67 134.19 10.63
CA ARG A 227 7.70 133.21 11.16
C ARG A 227 6.90 132.52 10.05
N ILE A 228 6.53 133.25 8.99
CA ILE A 228 5.84 132.67 7.83
C ILE A 228 6.77 131.68 7.13
N LEU A 229 8.02 132.07 6.82
CA LEU A 229 8.98 131.19 6.16
C LEU A 229 9.30 129.94 6.98
N GLU A 230 9.42 130.07 8.30
CA GLU A 230 9.63 128.93 9.20
C GLU A 230 8.40 128.00 9.24
N ARG A 231 7.18 128.56 9.22
CA ARG A 231 5.96 127.76 9.08
C ARG A 231 5.84 127.09 7.71
N GLU A 232 6.24 127.75 6.62
CA GLU A 232 6.27 127.14 5.28
C GLU A 232 7.24 125.97 5.22
N LYS A 233 8.42 126.09 5.87
CA LYS A 233 9.37 124.98 6.01
C LYS A 233 8.76 123.83 6.80
N CYS A 234 8.11 124.14 7.94
CA CYS A 234 7.42 123.15 8.76
C CYS A 234 6.30 122.43 7.96
N VAL A 235 5.52 123.15 7.15
CA VAL A 235 4.49 122.55 6.29
C VAL A 235 5.10 121.62 5.23
N LYS A 236 6.23 122.00 4.60
CA LYS A 236 6.93 121.13 3.63
C LYS A 236 7.46 119.86 4.28
N GLU A 237 8.03 119.95 5.48
CA GLU A 237 8.49 118.79 6.25
C GLU A 237 7.32 117.86 6.63
N LEU A 238 6.22 118.42 7.14
CA LEU A 238 5.00 117.68 7.46
C LEU A 238 4.39 117.00 6.21
N SER A 239 4.38 117.70 5.07
CA SER A 239 3.91 117.14 3.81
C SER A 239 4.78 115.96 3.36
N SER A 240 6.10 116.07 3.46
CA SER A 240 7.04 114.98 3.14
C SER A 240 6.84 113.79 4.07
N MET A 241 6.63 114.05 5.37
CA MET A 241 6.33 113.01 6.36
C MET A 241 4.99 112.32 6.09
N LEU A 242 3.97 113.06 5.67
CA LEU A 242 2.66 112.50 5.31
C LEU A 242 2.76 111.62 4.06
N GLN A 243 3.50 112.04 3.03
CA GLN A 243 3.74 111.21 1.85
C GLN A 243 4.50 109.93 2.20
N PHE A 244 5.53 110.03 3.04
CA PHE A 244 6.26 108.85 3.52
C PHE A 244 5.37 107.89 4.31
N LYS A 245 4.55 108.41 5.24
CA LYS A 245 3.55 107.62 5.97
C LYS A 245 2.54 106.96 5.02
N LYS A 246 2.07 107.67 3.99
CA LYS A 246 1.16 107.11 2.97
C LYS A 246 1.80 105.93 2.22
N ILE A 247 3.05 106.05 1.81
CA ILE A 247 3.79 104.96 1.14
C ILE A 247 3.96 103.77 2.10
N ASN A 248 4.26 104.02 3.37
CA ASN A 248 4.42 102.94 4.35
C ASN A 248 3.10 102.20 4.61
N VAL A 249 1.98 102.92 4.77
CA VAL A 249 0.65 102.31 4.93
C VAL A 249 0.31 101.42 3.73
N LEU A 250 0.62 101.87 2.50
CA LEU A 250 0.41 101.04 1.29
C LEU A 250 1.29 99.78 1.25
N LYS A 251 2.55 99.88 1.71
CA LYS A 251 3.44 98.71 1.82
C LYS A 251 2.95 97.73 2.87
N GLU A 252 2.52 98.22 4.03
CA GLU A 252 1.96 97.41 5.11
C GLU A 252 0.67 96.70 4.64
N ASP A 253 -0.25 97.40 3.98
CA ASP A 253 -1.44 96.81 3.37
C ASP A 253 -1.09 95.72 2.34
N HIS A 254 -0.11 95.96 1.47
CA HIS A 254 0.36 94.95 0.52
C HIS A 254 0.96 93.72 1.23
N ILE A 255 1.75 93.92 2.29
CA ILE A 255 2.32 92.83 3.09
C ILE A 255 1.19 92.05 3.78
N SER A 256 0.20 92.73 4.36
CA SER A 256 -0.96 92.11 5.00
C SER A 256 -1.79 91.27 4.02
N ARG A 257 -2.00 91.77 2.79
CA ARG A 257 -2.66 90.99 1.72
C ARG A 257 -1.87 89.75 1.32
N LEU A 258 -0.54 89.87 1.17
CA LEU A 258 0.32 88.73 0.88
C LEU A 258 0.33 87.72 2.04
N ALA A 259 0.40 88.19 3.29
CA ALA A 259 0.36 87.35 4.48
C ALA A 259 -0.95 86.55 4.55
N SER A 260 -2.09 87.21 4.33
CA SER A 260 -3.41 86.56 4.29
C SER A 260 -3.52 85.51 3.16
N THR A 261 -2.95 85.79 1.99
CA THR A 261 -2.93 84.83 0.87
C THR A 261 -2.09 83.59 1.19
N VAL A 262 -0.91 83.78 1.79
CA VAL A 262 -0.03 82.68 2.22
C VAL A 262 -0.67 81.87 3.35
N GLU A 263 -1.30 82.53 4.32
CA GLU A 263 -2.04 81.88 5.41
C GLU A 263 -3.15 80.99 4.87
N ALA A 264 -4.00 81.51 3.97
CA ALA A 264 -5.05 80.73 3.33
C ALA A 264 -4.49 79.52 2.56
N HIS A 265 -3.38 79.70 1.82
CA HIS A 265 -2.74 78.61 1.11
C HIS A 265 -2.21 77.51 2.04
N LEU A 266 -1.54 77.89 3.13
CA LEU A 266 -1.04 76.96 4.14
C LEU A 266 -2.19 76.24 4.84
N GLN A 267 -3.28 76.95 5.18
CA GLN A 267 -4.47 76.34 5.77
C GLN A 267 -5.12 75.31 4.84
N CYS A 268 -5.25 75.61 3.54
CA CYS A 268 -5.72 74.65 2.54
C CYS A 268 -4.76 73.46 2.37
N GLN A 269 -3.44 73.65 2.47
CA GLN A 269 -2.48 72.53 2.45
C GLN A 269 -2.63 71.65 3.70
N ILE A 270 -2.73 72.23 4.88
CA ILE A 270 -2.92 71.51 6.14
C ILE A 270 -4.21 70.69 6.10
N GLN A 271 -5.31 71.28 5.61
CA GLN A 271 -6.58 70.56 5.46
C GLN A 271 -6.46 69.38 4.48
N ARG A 272 -5.84 69.59 3.31
CA ARG A 272 -5.61 68.50 2.33
C ARG A 272 -4.77 67.37 2.93
N LYS A 273 -3.65 67.70 3.59
CA LYS A 273 -2.82 66.70 4.27
C LYS A 273 -3.53 66.03 5.44
N GLY A 274 -4.43 66.74 6.13
CA GLY A 274 -5.30 66.18 7.16
C GLY A 274 -6.23 65.09 6.59
N VAL A 275 -6.89 65.37 5.46
CA VAL A 275 -7.76 64.38 4.79
C VAL A 275 -6.96 63.18 4.27
N GLU A 276 -5.80 63.41 3.63
CA GLU A 276 -4.91 62.33 3.19
C GLU A 276 -4.46 61.43 4.35
N ASN A 277 -4.14 62.01 5.52
CA ASN A 277 -3.74 61.25 6.71
C ASN A 277 -4.87 60.39 7.27
N GLU A 278 -6.11 60.90 7.33
CA GLU A 278 -7.25 60.09 7.78
C GLU A 278 -7.56 58.97 6.77
N GLU A 279 -7.41 59.21 5.46
CA GLU A 279 -7.55 58.15 4.45
C GLU A 279 -6.50 57.04 4.63
N LEU A 280 -5.23 57.42 4.84
CA LEU A 280 -4.15 56.44 5.09
C LEU A 280 -4.38 55.65 6.38
N LYS A 281 -4.86 56.31 7.43
CA LYS A 281 -5.21 55.65 8.70
C LYS A 281 -6.32 54.62 8.52
N LEU A 282 -7.36 54.92 7.74
CA LEU A 282 -8.41 53.94 7.41
C LEU A 282 -7.86 52.76 6.59
N LYS A 283 -6.93 53.00 5.66
CA LYS A 283 -6.26 51.94 4.90
C LYS A 283 -5.43 51.04 5.81
N ILE A 284 -4.68 51.61 6.75
CA ILE A 284 -3.90 50.87 7.75
C ILE A 284 -4.83 50.00 8.61
N GLN A 285 -5.90 50.57 9.16
CA GLN A 285 -6.87 49.83 9.97
C GLN A 285 -7.53 48.67 9.20
N THR A 286 -7.82 48.88 7.91
CA THR A 286 -8.36 47.83 7.04
C THR A 286 -7.36 46.69 6.85
N LEU A 287 -6.08 47.01 6.63
CA LEU A 287 -5.01 46.01 6.50
C LEU A 287 -4.77 45.29 7.83
N GLU A 288 -4.78 45.98 8.96
CA GLU A 288 -4.67 45.38 10.30
C GLU A 288 -5.79 44.37 10.55
N LYS A 289 -7.03 44.70 10.17
CA LYS A 289 -8.16 43.77 10.25
C LYS A 289 -7.95 42.53 9.38
N LYS A 290 -7.50 42.69 8.13
CA LYS A 290 -7.17 41.57 7.24
C LYS A 290 -6.04 40.70 7.78
N ILE A 291 -5.01 41.31 8.38
CA ILE A 291 -3.91 40.57 9.02
C ILE A 291 -4.44 39.76 10.21
N ALA A 292 -5.35 40.30 11.02
CA ALA A 292 -5.97 39.56 12.12
C ALA A 292 -6.81 38.38 11.62
N GLU A 293 -7.59 38.58 10.55
CA GLU A 293 -8.37 37.52 9.90
C GLU A 293 -7.46 36.40 9.36
N TYR A 294 -6.38 36.73 8.66
CA TYR A 294 -5.41 35.74 8.17
C TYR A 294 -4.69 35.02 9.31
N LYS A 295 -4.35 35.70 10.40
CA LYS A 295 -3.77 35.06 11.60
C LYS A 295 -4.71 34.02 12.19
N LEU A 296 -6.02 34.30 12.25
CA LEU A 296 -7.02 33.35 12.72
C LEU A 296 -7.12 32.13 11.80
N GLN A 297 -7.22 32.36 10.49
CA GLN A 297 -7.26 31.27 9.49
C GLN A 297 -6.03 30.36 9.56
N VAL A 298 -4.83 30.94 9.70
CA VAL A 298 -3.60 30.16 9.88
C VAL A 298 -3.65 29.34 11.17
N GLY A 299 -4.22 29.89 12.25
CA GLY A 299 -4.49 29.15 13.49
C GLY A 299 -5.40 27.95 13.27
N ASP A 300 -6.53 28.14 12.58
CA ASP A 300 -7.49 27.08 12.29
C ASP A 300 -6.87 25.97 11.43
N TYR A 301 -6.14 26.32 10.37
CA TYR A 301 -5.42 25.35 9.54
C TYR A 301 -4.37 24.59 10.34
N LYS A 302 -3.64 25.27 11.24
CA LYS A 302 -2.68 24.61 12.13
C LYS A 302 -3.36 23.58 13.03
N HIS A 303 -4.52 23.91 13.60
CA HIS A 303 -5.30 22.97 14.41
C HIS A 303 -5.82 21.79 13.58
N GLN A 304 -6.32 22.02 12.36
CA GLN A 304 -6.75 20.96 11.45
C GLN A 304 -5.58 20.02 11.08
N ILE A 305 -4.40 20.56 10.78
CA ILE A 305 -3.21 19.75 10.48
C ILE A 305 -2.80 18.90 11.69
N LEU A 306 -2.88 19.43 12.92
CA LEU A 306 -2.56 18.66 14.12
C LEU A 306 -3.57 17.53 14.38
N ALA A 307 -4.87 17.80 14.21
CA ALA A 307 -5.91 16.77 14.35
C ALA A 307 -5.78 15.66 13.29
N LEU A 308 -5.47 16.02 12.04
CA LEU A 308 -5.17 15.05 10.98
C LEU A 308 -3.91 14.23 11.29
N ARG A 309 -2.86 14.87 11.83
CA ARG A 309 -1.63 14.17 12.24
C ARG A 309 -1.93 13.14 13.35
N GLU A 310 -2.68 13.53 14.37
CA GLU A 310 -3.04 12.65 15.49
C GLU A 310 -3.89 11.46 15.05
N THR A 311 -4.92 11.70 14.23
CA THR A 311 -5.76 10.62 13.67
C THR A 311 -4.95 9.66 12.81
N SER A 312 -4.05 10.17 11.95
CA SER A 312 -3.16 9.33 11.13
C SER A 312 -2.18 8.48 11.96
N GLU A 313 -1.65 9.01 13.06
CA GLU A 313 -0.76 8.25 13.95
C GLU A 313 -1.55 7.17 14.71
N GLN A 314 -2.78 7.48 15.12
CA GLN A 314 -3.67 6.50 15.73
C GLN A 314 -4.01 5.35 14.76
N GLU A 315 -4.36 5.65 13.51
CA GLU A 315 -4.58 4.64 12.47
C GLU A 315 -3.34 3.78 12.24
N LYS A 316 -2.16 4.39 12.15
CA LYS A 316 -0.88 3.70 12.00
C LYS A 316 -0.59 2.76 13.17
N THR A 317 -0.89 3.16 14.42
CA THR A 317 -0.74 2.27 15.57
C THR A 317 -1.74 1.11 15.53
N GLY A 318 -2.98 1.36 15.09
CA GLY A 318 -4.00 0.33 14.86
C GLY A 318 -3.56 -0.69 13.81
N LEU A 319 -3.07 -0.24 12.66
CA LEU A 319 -2.52 -1.09 11.61
C LEU A 319 -1.32 -1.91 12.09
N ARG A 320 -0.40 -1.33 12.88
CA ARG A 320 0.72 -2.07 13.48
C ARG A 320 0.25 -3.17 14.43
N LYS A 321 -0.78 -2.93 15.24
CA LYS A 321 -1.39 -3.95 16.12
C LYS A 321 -2.06 -5.06 15.30
N ALA A 322 -2.79 -4.71 14.22
CA ALA A 322 -3.39 -5.68 13.32
C ALA A 322 -2.34 -6.56 12.63
N ILE A 323 -1.26 -5.96 12.10
CA ILE A 323 -0.15 -6.67 11.46
C ILE A 323 0.56 -7.61 12.46
N THR A 324 0.82 -7.16 13.69
CA THR A 324 1.46 -8.03 14.70
C THR A 324 0.57 -9.19 15.11
N SER A 325 -0.75 -8.98 15.25
CA SER A 325 -1.72 -10.06 15.46
C SER A 325 -1.74 -11.06 14.31
N GLN A 326 -1.78 -10.58 13.06
CA GLN A 326 -1.78 -11.44 11.88
C GLN A 326 -0.47 -12.24 11.75
N LYS A 327 0.67 -11.63 12.07
CA LYS A 327 1.96 -12.35 12.12
C LYS A 327 1.96 -13.47 13.17
N ARG A 328 1.35 -13.25 14.34
CA ARG A 328 1.20 -14.30 15.37
C ARG A 328 0.32 -15.44 14.88
N LYS A 329 -0.81 -15.13 14.22
CA LYS A 329 -1.69 -16.14 13.61
C LYS A 329 -0.97 -16.95 12.55
N ALA A 330 -0.23 -16.28 11.65
CA ALA A 330 0.57 -16.95 10.62
C ALA A 330 1.61 -17.91 11.22
N ALA A 331 2.33 -17.48 12.26
CA ALA A 331 3.30 -18.34 12.96
C ALA A 331 2.64 -19.57 13.61
N HIS A 332 1.45 -19.41 14.21
CA HIS A 332 0.68 -20.53 14.76
C HIS A 332 0.26 -21.52 13.67
N PHE A 333 -0.22 -21.02 12.53
CA PHE A 333 -0.58 -21.89 11.40
C PHE A 333 0.64 -22.58 10.79
N GLU A 334 1.79 -21.89 10.69
CA GLU A 334 3.03 -22.49 10.23
C GLU A 334 3.45 -23.67 11.13
N GLU A 335 3.34 -23.50 12.45
CA GLU A 335 3.61 -24.56 13.42
C GLU A 335 2.60 -25.72 13.31
N ALA A 336 1.31 -25.42 13.14
CA ALA A 336 0.29 -26.44 12.92
C ALA A 336 0.55 -27.25 11.64
N VAL A 337 0.93 -26.59 10.54
CA VAL A 337 1.30 -27.24 9.27
C VAL A 337 2.54 -28.10 9.45
N LYS A 338 3.57 -27.64 10.17
CA LYS A 338 4.75 -28.46 10.48
C LYS A 338 4.38 -29.75 11.23
N ASN A 339 3.52 -29.64 12.24
CA ASN A 339 3.04 -30.78 13.03
C ASN A 339 2.16 -31.75 12.22
N LEU A 340 1.29 -31.24 11.35
CA LEU A 340 0.51 -32.10 10.45
C LEU A 340 1.42 -32.79 9.42
N THR A 341 2.41 -32.07 8.90
CA THR A 341 3.37 -32.63 7.94
C THR A 341 4.22 -33.74 8.58
N SER A 342 4.66 -33.59 9.84
CA SER A 342 5.36 -34.66 10.53
C SER A 342 4.49 -35.89 10.76
N ARG A 343 3.20 -35.71 11.15
CA ARG A 343 2.23 -36.81 11.26
C ARG A 343 1.99 -37.53 9.93
N ILE A 344 1.85 -36.79 8.82
CA ILE A 344 1.69 -37.38 7.49
C ILE A 344 2.90 -38.26 7.16
N ARG A 345 4.13 -37.76 7.35
CA ARG A 345 5.35 -38.55 7.12
C ARG A 345 5.40 -39.81 7.98
N GLU A 346 4.99 -39.71 9.25
CA GLU A 346 4.91 -40.88 10.13
C GLU A 346 3.92 -41.94 9.60
N HIS A 347 2.75 -41.51 9.12
CA HIS A 347 1.78 -42.42 8.50
C HIS A 347 2.27 -43.00 7.18
N GLU A 348 2.97 -42.23 6.34
CA GLU A 348 3.60 -42.72 5.10
C GLU A 348 4.62 -43.84 5.39
N VAL A 349 5.41 -43.70 6.47
CA VAL A 349 6.34 -44.74 6.92
C VAL A 349 5.57 -45.99 7.38
N LYS A 350 4.55 -45.85 8.24
CA LYS A 350 3.73 -46.98 8.68
C LYS A 350 3.04 -47.71 7.52
N LEU A 351 2.53 -46.97 6.54
CA LEU A 351 1.95 -47.55 5.33
C LEU A 351 2.99 -48.33 4.53
N SER A 352 4.20 -47.79 4.39
CA SER A 352 5.31 -48.48 3.70
C SER A 352 5.71 -49.77 4.41
N GLU A 353 5.75 -49.77 5.74
CA GLU A 353 6.00 -50.97 6.55
C GLU A 353 4.90 -52.03 6.35
N ILE A 354 3.62 -51.64 6.43
CA ILE A 354 2.48 -52.53 6.20
C ILE A 354 2.51 -53.12 4.79
N LEU A 355 2.79 -52.30 3.77
CA LEU A 355 2.90 -52.76 2.38
C LEU A 355 4.04 -53.77 2.24
N SER A 356 5.20 -53.52 2.85
CA SER A 356 6.33 -54.46 2.81
C SER A 356 6.00 -55.79 3.51
N ALA A 357 5.28 -55.75 4.63
CA ALA A 357 4.81 -56.95 5.32
C ALA A 357 3.78 -57.72 4.49
N SER A 358 2.85 -57.01 3.85
CA SER A 358 1.87 -57.59 2.92
C SER A 358 2.56 -58.29 1.74
N ASP A 359 3.57 -57.68 1.15
CA ASP A 359 4.36 -58.27 0.07
C ASP A 359 5.09 -59.54 0.51
N VAL A 360 5.57 -59.60 1.76
CA VAL A 360 6.18 -60.81 2.34
C VAL A 360 5.14 -61.93 2.45
N TRP A 361 3.96 -61.64 2.99
CA TRP A 361 2.86 -62.61 3.10
C TRP A 361 2.39 -63.10 1.73
N LYS A 362 2.28 -62.20 0.76
CA LYS A 362 1.94 -62.55 -0.62
C LYS A 362 2.96 -63.52 -1.23
N LYS A 363 4.26 -63.22 -1.11
CA LYS A 363 5.32 -64.13 -1.57
C LYS A 363 5.28 -65.48 -0.87
N GLN A 364 4.95 -65.52 0.42
CA GLN A 364 4.81 -66.77 1.17
C GLN A 364 3.59 -67.58 0.69
N HIS A 365 2.46 -66.91 0.44
CA HIS A 365 1.28 -67.53 -0.14
C HIS A 365 1.58 -68.10 -1.53
N ASP A 366 2.23 -67.34 -2.40
CA ASP A 366 2.60 -67.78 -3.76
C ASP A 366 3.47 -69.06 -3.69
N ARG A 367 4.46 -69.12 -2.78
CA ARG A 367 5.27 -70.33 -2.53
C ARG A 367 4.43 -71.53 -2.06
N MET A 368 3.51 -71.34 -1.13
CA MET A 368 2.64 -72.43 -0.65
C MET A 368 1.71 -72.94 -1.75
N VAL A 369 1.23 -72.05 -2.63
CA VAL A 369 0.43 -72.45 -3.79
C VAL A 369 1.27 -73.28 -4.75
N GLU A 370 2.51 -72.86 -5.06
CA GLU A 370 3.43 -73.66 -5.87
C GLU A 370 3.67 -75.06 -5.26
N GLU A 371 3.97 -75.13 -3.95
CA GLU A 371 4.16 -76.41 -3.25
C GLU A 371 2.89 -77.28 -3.26
N LYS A 372 1.72 -76.68 -3.02
CA LYS A 372 0.43 -77.37 -3.10
C LYS A 372 0.20 -77.96 -4.50
N THR A 373 0.43 -77.18 -5.56
CA THR A 373 0.24 -77.65 -6.94
C THR A 373 1.19 -78.80 -7.26
N MET A 374 2.44 -78.77 -6.78
CA MET A 374 3.39 -79.86 -6.91
C MET A 374 2.91 -81.14 -6.21
N LEU A 375 2.39 -81.02 -4.98
CA LEU A 375 1.84 -82.16 -4.24
C LEU A 375 0.56 -82.71 -4.91
N GLU A 376 -0.30 -81.86 -5.47
CA GLU A 376 -1.47 -82.29 -6.26
C GLU A 376 -1.03 -83.09 -7.49
N ILE A 377 -0.02 -82.64 -8.24
CA ILE A 377 0.54 -83.38 -9.38
C ILE A 377 1.09 -84.73 -8.93
N GLN A 378 1.88 -84.78 -7.85
CA GLN A 378 2.42 -86.05 -7.30
C GLN A 378 1.31 -87.00 -6.85
N THR A 379 0.25 -86.48 -6.26
CA THR A 379 -0.91 -87.27 -5.82
C THR A 379 -1.63 -87.87 -7.02
N GLU A 380 -1.85 -87.09 -8.07
CA GLU A 380 -2.48 -87.57 -9.31
C GLU A 380 -1.61 -88.61 -10.02
N ASP A 381 -0.29 -88.44 -10.04
CA ASP A 381 0.63 -89.44 -10.60
C ASP A 381 0.65 -90.74 -9.80
N ARG A 382 0.65 -90.68 -8.46
CA ARG A 382 0.50 -91.88 -7.62
C ARG A 382 -0.86 -92.55 -7.82
N LYS A 383 -1.92 -91.78 -8.02
CA LYS A 383 -3.26 -92.31 -8.32
C LYS A 383 -3.29 -93.01 -9.69
N LYS A 384 -2.62 -92.46 -10.72
CA LYS A 384 -2.39 -93.14 -12.01
C LYS A 384 -1.60 -94.44 -11.84
N GLN A 385 -0.56 -94.45 -11.01
CA GLN A 385 0.18 -95.68 -10.70
C GLN A 385 -0.71 -96.73 -10.04
N ILE A 386 -1.49 -96.35 -9.01
CA ILE A 386 -2.43 -97.26 -8.33
C ILE A 386 -3.46 -97.83 -9.31
N THR A 387 -4.03 -97.00 -10.18
CA THR A 387 -5.02 -97.46 -11.19
C THR A 387 -4.38 -98.44 -12.18
N SER A 388 -3.19 -98.14 -12.71
CA SER A 388 -2.47 -99.07 -13.61
C SER A 388 -2.14 -100.40 -12.93
N LEU A 389 -1.64 -100.39 -11.68
CA LEU A 389 -1.36 -101.61 -10.92
C LEU A 389 -2.64 -102.39 -10.58
N SER A 390 -3.75 -101.69 -10.33
CA SER A 390 -5.05 -102.31 -10.10
C SER A 390 -5.57 -103.00 -11.37
N GLU A 391 -5.40 -102.38 -12.54
CA GLU A 391 -5.71 -102.99 -13.84
C GLU A 391 -4.83 -104.20 -14.14
N ASP A 392 -3.53 -104.13 -13.85
CA ASP A 392 -2.60 -105.26 -13.97
C ASP A 392 -3.00 -106.43 -13.08
N LEU A 393 -3.37 -106.15 -11.83
CA LEU A 393 -3.89 -107.16 -10.90
C LEU A 393 -5.17 -107.78 -11.44
N LYS A 394 -6.13 -106.98 -11.94
CA LYS A 394 -7.35 -107.50 -12.57
C LYS A 394 -7.04 -108.38 -13.79
N ARG A 395 -6.09 -107.98 -14.65
CA ARG A 395 -5.66 -108.80 -15.80
C ARG A 395 -5.05 -110.14 -15.37
N LYS A 396 -4.21 -110.14 -14.32
CA LYS A 396 -3.66 -111.38 -13.75
C LYS A 396 -4.74 -112.26 -13.12
N GLU A 397 -5.70 -111.66 -12.42
CA GLU A 397 -6.85 -112.35 -11.83
C GLU A 397 -7.72 -113.01 -12.92
N GLU A 398 -7.97 -112.28 -14.02
CA GLU A 398 -8.69 -112.77 -15.20
C GLU A 398 -7.96 -113.94 -15.87
N TYR A 399 -6.65 -113.80 -16.09
CA TYR A 399 -5.82 -114.87 -16.63
C TYR A 399 -5.83 -116.12 -15.74
N ARG A 400 -5.70 -115.93 -14.42
CA ARG A 400 -5.81 -117.00 -13.42
C ARG A 400 -7.19 -117.67 -13.48
N ARG A 401 -8.27 -116.90 -13.62
CA ARG A 401 -9.64 -117.42 -13.74
C ARG A 401 -9.81 -118.24 -15.01
N ASN A 402 -9.37 -117.74 -16.16
CA ASN A 402 -9.42 -118.44 -17.45
C ASN A 402 -8.61 -119.75 -17.42
N SER A 403 -7.41 -119.73 -16.83
CA SER A 403 -6.59 -120.94 -16.68
C SER A 403 -7.23 -121.96 -15.72
N ASN A 404 -7.79 -121.50 -14.60
CA ASN A 404 -8.53 -122.37 -13.68
C ASN A 404 -9.76 -122.99 -14.35
N GLU A 405 -10.48 -122.24 -15.18
CA GLU A 405 -11.64 -122.73 -15.92
C GLU A 405 -11.24 -123.75 -17.00
N GLU A 406 -10.11 -123.53 -17.67
CA GLU A 406 -9.52 -124.53 -18.57
C GLU A 406 -9.13 -125.82 -17.83
N ILE A 407 -8.48 -125.71 -16.66
CA ILE A 407 -8.12 -126.86 -15.82
C ILE A 407 -9.38 -127.58 -15.34
N LEU A 408 -10.41 -126.86 -14.89
CA LEU A 408 -11.70 -127.42 -14.48
C LEU A 408 -12.35 -128.19 -15.65
N GLY A 409 -12.31 -127.64 -16.87
CA GLY A 409 -12.78 -128.32 -18.08
C GLY A 409 -12.04 -129.63 -18.34
N LYS A 410 -10.69 -129.63 -18.24
CA LYS A 410 -9.87 -130.84 -18.36
C LYS A 410 -10.20 -131.86 -17.26
N LEU A 411 -10.35 -131.41 -16.02
CA LEU A 411 -10.70 -132.26 -14.88
C LEU A 411 -12.06 -132.93 -15.08
N ASN A 412 -13.07 -132.19 -15.54
CA ASN A 412 -14.40 -132.73 -15.85
C ASN A 412 -14.34 -133.77 -16.98
N SER A 413 -13.52 -133.52 -18.01
CA SER A 413 -13.26 -134.49 -19.09
C SER A 413 -12.65 -135.78 -18.53
N VAL A 414 -11.56 -135.67 -17.75
CA VAL A 414 -10.91 -136.81 -17.10
C VAL A 414 -11.89 -137.54 -16.18
N ASN A 415 -12.71 -136.82 -15.42
CA ASN A 415 -13.70 -137.44 -14.54
C ASN A 415 -14.77 -138.20 -15.33
N SER A 416 -15.23 -137.66 -16.47
CA SER A 416 -16.16 -138.37 -17.36
C SER A 416 -15.55 -139.63 -17.98
N GLU A 417 -14.25 -139.60 -18.27
CA GLU A 417 -13.48 -140.75 -18.74
C GLU A 417 -13.29 -141.76 -17.61
N ASN A 418 -13.02 -141.30 -16.39
CA ASN A 418 -12.92 -142.15 -15.20
C ASN A 418 -14.25 -142.83 -14.88
N GLU A 419 -15.38 -142.12 -14.98
CA GLU A 419 -16.73 -142.71 -14.87
C GLU A 419 -17.02 -143.75 -15.96
N LYS A 420 -16.48 -143.55 -17.17
CA LYS A 420 -16.55 -144.54 -18.25
C LYS A 420 -15.71 -145.77 -17.91
N ILE A 421 -14.50 -145.58 -17.39
CA ILE A 421 -13.63 -146.64 -16.89
C ILE A 421 -14.31 -147.37 -15.73
N TYR A 422 -14.91 -146.69 -14.75
CA TYR A 422 -15.65 -147.31 -13.65
C TYR A 422 -16.78 -148.21 -14.16
N ARG A 423 -17.58 -147.72 -15.12
CA ARG A 423 -18.62 -148.55 -15.77
C ARG A 423 -18.04 -149.75 -16.51
N GLU A 424 -16.89 -149.61 -17.16
CA GLU A 424 -16.19 -150.70 -17.84
C GLU A 424 -15.57 -151.69 -16.85
N ASN A 425 -15.02 -151.21 -15.75
CA ASN A 425 -14.50 -152.02 -14.64
C ASN A 425 -15.64 -152.82 -13.99
N GLU A 426 -16.81 -152.21 -13.80
CA GLU A 426 -17.98 -152.92 -13.28
C GLU A 426 -18.50 -153.97 -14.26
N LYS A 427 -18.47 -153.70 -15.57
CA LYS A 427 -18.74 -154.72 -16.60
C LYS A 427 -17.72 -155.86 -16.55
N LEU A 428 -16.43 -155.55 -16.41
CA LEU A 428 -15.38 -156.57 -16.28
C LEU A 428 -15.55 -157.38 -14.99
N LYS A 429 -15.95 -156.76 -13.88
CA LYS A 429 -16.29 -157.42 -12.62
C LYS A 429 -17.43 -158.42 -12.78
N VAL A 430 -18.51 -158.04 -13.46
CA VAL A 430 -19.62 -158.95 -13.80
C VAL A 430 -19.16 -160.07 -14.75
N SER A 431 -18.26 -159.76 -15.68
CA SER A 431 -17.65 -160.74 -16.59
C SER A 431 -16.73 -161.72 -15.84
N LEU A 432 -15.99 -161.25 -14.81
CA LEU A 432 -15.19 -162.06 -13.91
C LEU A 432 -16.07 -162.96 -13.04
N ALA A 433 -17.12 -162.42 -12.44
CA ALA A 433 -18.07 -163.20 -11.63
C ALA A 433 -18.79 -164.28 -12.47
N THR A 434 -19.05 -164.04 -13.76
CA THR A 434 -19.62 -165.06 -14.66
C THR A 434 -18.60 -166.13 -15.05
N LEU A 435 -17.32 -165.79 -15.22
CA LEU A 435 -16.23 -166.75 -15.40
C LEU A 435 -15.96 -167.56 -14.14
N GLU A 436 -15.90 -166.95 -12.96
CA GLU A 436 -15.76 -167.63 -11.66
C GLU A 436 -16.89 -168.63 -11.42
N ASN A 437 -18.13 -168.29 -11.75
CA ASN A 437 -19.26 -169.22 -11.68
C ASN A 437 -19.15 -170.39 -12.67
N SER A 438 -18.49 -170.19 -13.82
CA SER A 438 -18.19 -171.28 -14.75
C SER A 438 -17.01 -172.16 -14.30
N THR A 439 -15.99 -171.59 -13.64
CA THR A 439 -14.87 -172.34 -13.05
C THR A 439 -15.32 -173.16 -11.84
N GLY A 440 -16.19 -172.63 -10.99
CA GLY A 440 -16.84 -173.39 -9.91
C GLY A 440 -17.74 -174.52 -10.44
N SER A 441 -18.30 -174.37 -11.65
CA SER A 441 -19.00 -175.46 -12.35
C SER A 441 -18.05 -176.54 -12.87
N PHE A 442 -16.80 -176.22 -13.19
CA PHE A 442 -15.78 -177.19 -13.60
C PHE A 442 -15.03 -177.84 -12.42
N GLU A 443 -14.89 -177.15 -11.28
CA GLU A 443 -14.40 -177.73 -10.03
C GLU A 443 -15.39 -178.75 -9.45
N ASN A 444 -16.70 -178.53 -9.60
CA ASN A 444 -17.75 -179.47 -9.20
C ASN A 444 -17.82 -180.73 -10.08
N GLU A 445 -17.18 -180.75 -11.26
CA GLU A 445 -17.06 -181.92 -12.13
C GLU A 445 -15.72 -182.68 -11.95
N MET A 446 -14.73 -182.13 -11.25
CA MET A 446 -13.42 -182.78 -11.03
C MET A 446 -13.32 -183.55 -9.70
N LEU A 447 -14.21 -183.27 -8.73
CA LEU A 447 -14.24 -183.93 -7.42
C LEU A 447 -15.10 -185.22 -7.37
N GLY A 448 -15.61 -185.69 -8.50
CA GLY A 448 -16.45 -186.91 -8.60
C GLY A 448 -15.71 -188.22 -8.93
N LEU A 449 -14.42 -188.18 -9.27
CA LEU A 449 -13.67 -189.38 -9.70
C LEU A 449 -12.24 -189.44 -9.17
N GLN A 450 -12.05 -189.09 -7.90
CA GLN A 450 -10.82 -189.46 -7.18
C GLN A 450 -11.09 -189.89 -5.74
N GLU A 451 -12.16 -190.66 -5.56
CA GLU A 451 -12.60 -191.21 -4.27
C GLU A 451 -12.20 -192.69 -4.10
N LYS A 452 -11.02 -193.12 -4.58
CA LYS A 452 -10.62 -194.54 -4.45
C LYS A 452 -9.12 -194.83 -4.38
N ALA A 453 -8.43 -194.21 -3.43
CA ALA A 453 -7.30 -194.81 -2.72
C ALA A 453 -7.05 -194.00 -1.45
N LYS A 454 -7.83 -194.26 -0.40
CA LYS A 454 -7.59 -195.26 0.66
C LYS A 454 -6.83 -194.67 1.85
N LEU A 455 -7.62 -194.44 2.89
CA LEU A 455 -7.40 -194.86 4.27
C LEU A 455 -6.13 -194.37 4.97
N GLN A 456 -6.43 -193.56 6.00
CA GLN A 456 -5.92 -193.73 7.36
C GLN A 456 -4.44 -193.38 7.56
N GLU A 457 -4.18 -192.28 8.26
CA GLU A 457 -3.49 -192.35 9.55
C GLU A 457 -3.66 -191.05 10.35
N ASN A 458 -3.80 -191.22 11.65
CA ASN A 458 -4.02 -190.17 12.64
C ASN A 458 -2.76 -189.34 12.93
N LEU A 459 -3.03 -188.25 13.64
CA LEU A 459 -2.20 -187.47 14.58
C LEU A 459 -1.59 -186.15 14.07
N VAL A 460 -2.00 -185.12 14.83
CA VAL A 460 -1.19 -183.99 15.34
C VAL A 460 -1.05 -182.80 14.37
N GLU A 461 -1.20 -181.53 14.73
CA GLU A 461 -1.46 -180.80 15.99
C GLU A 461 -1.34 -179.30 15.64
N GLN A 462 -2.23 -178.46 16.19
CA GLN A 462 -2.06 -177.00 16.46
C GLN A 462 -1.79 -176.00 15.32
N CYS A 463 -2.19 -174.72 15.38
CA CYS A 463 -2.87 -173.82 16.35
C CYS A 463 -3.34 -172.58 15.51
N LYS A 464 -4.51 -171.94 15.66
CA LYS A 464 -5.15 -171.15 16.75
C LYS A 464 -4.72 -169.64 16.87
N ILE A 465 -5.75 -168.77 16.86
CA ILE A 465 -6.06 -167.45 17.52
C ILE A 465 -5.74 -166.03 16.89
N GLN A 466 -6.77 -165.13 17.00
CA GLN A 466 -6.87 -163.63 17.24
C GLN A 466 -6.57 -162.62 16.10
N GLU A 467 -7.15 -161.39 15.99
CA GLU A 467 -7.53 -160.36 17.00
C GLU A 467 -8.52 -159.27 16.46
N GLU A 468 -8.72 -158.20 17.26
CA GLU A 468 -9.79 -157.18 17.42
C GLU A 468 -9.35 -155.75 16.98
N ASP A 469 -10.27 -154.84 16.58
CA ASP A 469 -10.24 -153.39 16.92
C ASP A 469 -11.35 -152.48 16.31
N ASN A 470 -11.69 -151.42 17.07
CA ASN A 470 -12.18 -150.06 16.70
C ASN A 470 -13.69 -149.71 16.83
N VAL A 471 -14.03 -148.76 17.75
CA VAL A 471 -14.75 -147.48 17.46
C VAL A 471 -14.48 -146.47 18.58
N ASN A 472 -14.34 -145.22 18.13
CA ASN A 472 -13.60 -144.11 18.72
C ASN A 472 -14.47 -143.06 19.42
N SER A 473 -13.80 -142.38 20.36
CA SER A 473 -14.25 -141.41 21.35
C SER A 473 -14.60 -140.02 20.80
N MET A 474 -15.61 -139.43 21.44
CA MET A 474 -16.12 -138.07 21.30
C MET A 474 -15.62 -137.24 22.50
N ASP A 475 -15.36 -135.94 22.25
CA ASP A 475 -15.13 -134.85 23.21
C ASP A 475 -13.83 -134.79 24.03
N SER A 476 -13.05 -133.70 23.80
CA SER A 476 -12.48 -132.80 24.84
C SER A 476 -11.37 -131.84 24.36
N HIS A 477 -11.19 -131.54 23.06
CA HIS A 477 -10.13 -130.60 22.61
C HIS A 477 -10.57 -129.43 21.70
N SER A 478 -11.87 -129.16 21.54
CA SER A 478 -12.35 -128.00 20.76
C SER A 478 -12.59 -126.72 21.59
N LEU A 479 -12.96 -126.84 22.86
CA LEU A 479 -13.41 -125.70 23.68
C LEU A 479 -12.24 -124.90 24.31
N GLU A 480 -11.10 -125.52 24.59
CA GLU A 480 -9.93 -124.83 25.19
C GLU A 480 -9.19 -123.95 24.18
N VAL A 481 -9.07 -124.39 22.93
CA VAL A 481 -8.46 -123.61 21.84
C VAL A 481 -9.34 -122.42 21.44
N GLU A 482 -10.66 -122.60 21.49
CA GLU A 482 -11.62 -121.53 21.18
C GLU A 482 -11.68 -120.48 22.29
N ASN A 483 -11.64 -120.88 23.57
CA ASN A 483 -11.53 -119.95 24.71
C ASN A 483 -10.22 -119.15 24.70
N PHE A 484 -9.08 -119.79 24.39
CA PHE A 484 -7.79 -119.07 24.26
C PHE A 484 -7.82 -118.04 23.12
N ASN A 485 -8.43 -118.36 21.98
CA ASN A 485 -8.60 -117.43 20.87
C ASN A 485 -9.58 -116.28 21.18
N ILE A 486 -10.65 -116.55 21.94
CA ILE A 486 -11.60 -115.53 22.39
C ILE A 486 -10.93 -114.58 23.39
N GLN A 487 -10.17 -115.11 24.36
CA GLN A 487 -9.40 -114.33 25.33
C GLN A 487 -8.39 -113.40 24.63
N LYS A 488 -7.67 -113.92 23.62
CA LYS A 488 -6.71 -113.13 22.84
C LYS A 488 -7.40 -112.02 22.03
N LYS A 489 -8.55 -112.31 21.41
CA LYS A 489 -9.35 -111.30 20.70
C LYS A 489 -9.92 -110.24 21.65
N TYR A 490 -10.33 -110.63 22.85
CA TYR A 490 -10.80 -109.71 23.89
C TYR A 490 -9.70 -108.74 24.32
N GLU A 491 -8.48 -109.24 24.59
CA GLU A 491 -7.35 -108.37 24.97
C GLU A 491 -6.85 -107.48 23.82
N ASP A 492 -6.91 -107.96 22.57
CA ASP A 492 -6.61 -107.12 21.40
C ASP A 492 -7.67 -106.02 21.18
N LEU A 493 -8.94 -106.32 21.44
CA LEU A 493 -10.02 -105.31 21.39
C LEU A 493 -9.91 -104.31 22.55
N LYS A 494 -9.56 -104.76 23.75
CA LYS A 494 -9.32 -103.91 24.92
C LYS A 494 -8.17 -102.93 24.68
N ARG A 495 -7.02 -103.40 24.17
CA ARG A 495 -5.90 -102.52 23.77
C ARG A 495 -6.29 -101.52 22.68
N LYS A 496 -7.16 -101.89 21.74
CA LYS A 496 -7.67 -100.96 20.71
C LYS A 496 -8.61 -99.91 21.31
N LEU A 497 -9.46 -100.31 22.27
CA LEU A 497 -10.36 -99.40 22.98
C LEU A 497 -9.56 -98.36 23.77
N GLU A 498 -8.58 -98.79 24.58
CA GLU A 498 -7.70 -97.91 25.35
C GLU A 498 -6.92 -96.93 24.43
N LYS A 499 -6.49 -97.39 23.24
CA LYS A 499 -5.84 -96.53 22.26
C LYS A 499 -6.79 -95.47 21.68
N ILE A 500 -8.05 -95.82 21.43
CA ILE A 500 -9.07 -94.89 20.95
C ILE A 500 -9.46 -93.90 22.07
N GLU A 501 -9.56 -94.36 23.31
CA GLU A 501 -9.81 -93.50 24.47
C GLU A 501 -8.71 -92.45 24.64
N PHE A 502 -7.44 -92.86 24.56
CA PHE A 502 -6.31 -91.93 24.59
C PHE A 502 -6.34 -90.92 23.42
N GLN A 503 -6.65 -91.38 22.20
CA GLN A 503 -6.79 -90.49 21.04
C GLN A 503 -7.94 -89.51 21.20
N ASN A 504 -9.07 -89.93 21.78
CA ASN A 504 -10.21 -89.06 22.04
C ASN A 504 -9.89 -88.02 23.12
N GLU A 505 -9.13 -88.39 24.14
CA GLU A 505 -8.72 -87.49 25.22
C GLU A 505 -7.72 -86.43 24.72
N GLU A 506 -6.77 -86.81 23.84
CA GLU A 506 -5.87 -85.89 23.15
C GLU A 506 -6.63 -84.94 22.21
N LEU A 507 -7.59 -85.45 21.41
CA LEU A 507 -8.42 -84.60 20.56
C LEU A 507 -9.29 -83.64 21.36
N ALA A 508 -9.83 -84.07 22.51
CA ALA A 508 -10.59 -83.21 23.41
C ALA A 508 -9.72 -82.09 24.00
N TYR A 509 -8.48 -82.41 24.38
CA TYR A 509 -7.51 -81.41 24.83
C TYR A 509 -7.16 -80.40 23.73
N GLN A 510 -6.91 -80.86 22.50
CA GLN A 510 -6.64 -79.99 21.35
C GLN A 510 -7.84 -79.09 21.01
N LEU A 511 -9.06 -79.64 21.01
CA LEU A 511 -10.28 -78.86 20.82
C LEU A 511 -10.45 -77.76 21.88
N LYS A 512 -10.18 -78.08 23.16
CA LYS A 512 -10.25 -77.11 24.24
C LYS A 512 -9.23 -75.98 24.06
N LYS A 513 -8.00 -76.31 23.66
CA LYS A 513 -6.95 -75.33 23.40
C LYS A 513 -7.30 -74.41 22.22
N GLU A 514 -7.85 -74.97 21.14
CA GLU A 514 -8.31 -74.20 19.99
C GLU A 514 -9.51 -73.30 20.35
N ASP A 515 -10.44 -73.77 21.19
CA ASP A 515 -11.56 -72.95 21.68
C ASP A 515 -11.07 -71.78 22.54
N GLU A 516 -10.12 -72.00 23.45
CA GLU A 516 -9.50 -70.93 24.25
C GLU A 516 -8.78 -69.89 23.36
N SER A 517 -8.08 -70.33 22.30
CA SER A 517 -7.45 -69.46 21.30
C SER A 517 -8.49 -68.64 20.52
N LEU A 518 -9.58 -69.28 20.08
CA LEU A 518 -10.70 -68.61 19.41
C LEU A 518 -11.36 -67.56 20.29
N GLN A 519 -11.59 -67.85 21.58
CA GLN A 519 -12.12 -66.87 22.53
C GLN A 519 -11.18 -65.68 22.72
N CYS A 520 -9.87 -65.93 22.81
CA CYS A 520 -8.87 -64.86 22.91
C CYS A 520 -8.89 -63.97 21.66
N SER A 521 -8.91 -64.57 20.46
CA SER A 521 -9.01 -63.84 19.20
C SER A 521 -10.31 -63.05 19.08
N LYS A 522 -11.44 -63.62 19.53
CA LYS A 522 -12.74 -62.94 19.59
C LYS A 522 -12.70 -61.69 20.48
N LEU A 523 -12.13 -61.79 21.68
CA LEU A 523 -12.00 -60.64 22.59
C LEU A 523 -11.12 -59.53 22.00
N GLN A 524 -10.02 -59.90 21.33
CA GLN A 524 -9.17 -58.93 20.63
C GLN A 524 -9.92 -58.23 19.49
N LEU A 525 -10.77 -58.96 18.75
CA LEU A 525 -11.60 -58.37 17.71
C LEU A 525 -12.61 -57.38 18.29
N GLU A 526 -13.27 -57.73 19.39
CA GLU A 526 -14.22 -56.85 20.10
C GLU A 526 -13.53 -55.57 20.61
N GLU A 527 -12.32 -55.68 21.16
CA GLU A 527 -11.50 -54.54 21.57
C GLU A 527 -11.15 -53.65 20.37
N LYS A 528 -10.72 -54.23 19.23
CA LYS A 528 -10.43 -53.47 18.01
C LYS A 528 -11.66 -52.78 17.44
N ILE A 529 -12.84 -53.41 17.51
CA ILE A 529 -14.11 -52.81 17.12
C ILE A 529 -14.44 -51.61 18.05
N ALA A 530 -14.23 -51.75 19.36
CA ALA A 530 -14.44 -50.66 20.31
C ALA A 530 -13.49 -49.48 20.06
N GLU A 531 -12.20 -49.75 19.80
CA GLU A 531 -11.21 -48.73 19.42
C GLU A 531 -11.60 -48.00 18.14
N TYR A 532 -11.97 -48.73 17.08
CA TYR A 532 -12.40 -48.16 15.80
C TYR A 532 -13.65 -47.28 15.96
N ASN A 533 -14.63 -47.74 16.75
CA ASN A 533 -15.83 -46.97 17.08
C ASN A 533 -15.49 -45.71 17.89
N GLY A 534 -14.51 -45.79 18.80
CA GLY A 534 -13.98 -44.64 19.53
C GLY A 534 -13.35 -43.61 18.60
N LEU A 535 -12.50 -44.06 17.67
CA LEU A 535 -11.85 -43.21 16.68
C LEU A 535 -12.86 -42.58 15.71
N THR A 536 -13.88 -43.33 15.29
CA THR A 536 -14.96 -42.83 14.44
C THR A 536 -15.70 -41.68 15.12
N ARG A 537 -16.07 -41.82 16.40
CA ARG A 537 -16.71 -40.73 17.17
C ARG A 537 -15.80 -39.51 17.32
N GLN A 538 -14.49 -39.71 17.50
CA GLN A 538 -13.54 -38.59 17.56
C GLN A 538 -13.46 -37.85 16.23
N LEU A 539 -13.44 -38.57 15.10
CA LEU A 539 -13.46 -37.99 13.76
C LEU A 539 -14.77 -37.23 13.50
N GLU A 540 -15.92 -37.79 13.89
CA GLU A 540 -17.22 -37.13 13.77
C GLU A 540 -17.28 -35.85 14.61
N SER A 541 -16.79 -35.87 15.86
CA SER A 541 -16.73 -34.70 16.72
C SER A 541 -15.82 -33.62 16.13
N ALA A 542 -14.63 -33.99 15.63
CA ALA A 542 -13.70 -33.06 15.01
C ALA A 542 -14.26 -32.47 13.71
N LEU A 543 -14.98 -33.26 12.92
CA LEU A 543 -15.66 -32.80 11.71
C LEU A 543 -16.74 -31.77 12.07
N GLU A 544 -17.55 -32.04 13.10
CA GLU A 544 -18.63 -31.15 13.51
C GLU A 544 -18.09 -29.84 14.11
N GLU A 545 -17.02 -29.90 14.90
CA GLU A 545 -16.32 -28.71 15.38
C GLU A 545 -15.72 -27.89 14.21
N GLY A 546 -15.16 -28.58 13.20
CA GLY A 546 -14.72 -27.97 11.96
C GLY A 546 -15.84 -27.23 11.22
N LYS A 547 -17.01 -27.85 11.07
CA LYS A 547 -18.19 -27.20 10.46
C LYS A 547 -18.63 -25.98 11.24
N LYS A 548 -18.67 -26.08 12.57
CA LYS A 548 -19.06 -24.97 13.45
C LYS A 548 -18.09 -23.78 13.31
N MET A 549 -16.78 -24.03 13.33
CA MET A 549 -15.78 -22.99 13.11
C MET A 549 -15.94 -22.32 11.74
N VAL A 550 -16.19 -23.10 10.68
CA VAL A 550 -16.43 -22.55 9.34
C VAL A 550 -17.69 -21.68 9.31
N ALA A 551 -18.78 -22.10 9.95
CA ALA A 551 -20.01 -21.30 10.03
C ALA A 551 -19.81 -19.98 10.80
N GLU A 552 -19.09 -20.02 11.92
CA GLU A 552 -18.77 -18.82 12.70
C GLU A 552 -17.89 -17.82 11.92
N GLU A 553 -16.90 -18.30 11.17
CA GLU A 553 -16.09 -17.43 10.31
C GLU A 553 -16.87 -16.89 9.11
N PHE A 554 -17.81 -17.67 8.56
CA PHE A 554 -18.69 -17.22 7.49
C PHE A 554 -19.63 -16.09 7.95
N GLU A 555 -20.21 -16.19 9.14
CA GLU A 555 -21.00 -15.12 9.78
C GLU A 555 -20.17 -13.84 9.97
N LYS A 556 -18.94 -13.95 10.47
CA LYS A 556 -18.04 -12.79 10.62
C LYS A 556 -17.71 -12.15 9.28
N LEU A 557 -17.43 -12.97 8.25
CA LEU A 557 -17.16 -12.48 6.90
C LEU A 557 -18.38 -11.74 6.32
N SER A 558 -19.57 -12.31 6.46
CA SER A 558 -20.84 -11.69 6.04
C SER A 558 -21.05 -10.32 6.70
N TYR A 559 -20.82 -10.20 8.01
CA TYR A 559 -20.89 -8.92 8.70
C TYR A 559 -19.89 -7.89 8.16
N THR A 560 -18.63 -8.30 7.93
CA THR A 560 -17.62 -7.40 7.37
C THR A 560 -17.91 -7.01 5.93
N GLU A 561 -18.49 -7.91 5.13
CA GLU A 561 -18.91 -7.66 3.75
C GLU A 561 -20.03 -6.61 3.73
N GLN A 562 -21.09 -6.77 4.53
CA GLN A 562 -22.16 -5.79 4.65
C GLN A 562 -21.67 -4.42 5.13
N ALA A 563 -20.73 -4.39 6.07
CA ALA A 563 -20.12 -3.14 6.54
C ALA A 563 -19.33 -2.43 5.42
N LEU A 564 -18.61 -3.19 4.59
CA LEU A 564 -17.88 -2.66 3.44
C LEU A 564 -18.83 -2.19 2.33
N GLU A 565 -19.89 -2.93 2.02
CA GLU A 565 -20.93 -2.52 1.07
C GLU A 565 -21.58 -1.20 1.50
N THR A 566 -21.92 -1.06 2.78
CA THR A 566 -22.47 0.18 3.34
C THR A 566 -21.49 1.35 3.17
N LYS A 567 -20.20 1.12 3.40
CA LYS A 567 -19.16 2.14 3.23
C LYS A 567 -18.98 2.54 1.76
N ILE A 568 -19.06 1.58 0.83
CA ILE A 568 -19.01 1.86 -0.61
C ILE A 568 -20.20 2.74 -1.00
N LEU A 569 -21.42 2.40 -0.58
CA LEU A 569 -22.61 3.20 -0.87
C LEU A 569 -22.51 4.63 -0.35
N LEU A 570 -21.95 4.83 0.84
CA LEU A 570 -21.69 6.16 1.40
C LEU A 570 -20.69 6.95 0.54
N LEU A 571 -19.55 6.35 0.19
CA LEU A 571 -18.54 6.99 -0.64
C LEU A 571 -19.07 7.31 -2.05
N GLU A 572 -19.89 6.44 -2.63
CA GLU A 572 -20.58 6.72 -3.89
C GLU A 572 -21.55 7.88 -3.77
N SER A 573 -22.21 8.05 -2.62
CA SER A 573 -23.10 9.19 -2.38
C SER A 573 -22.32 10.52 -2.26
N GLU A 574 -21.23 10.54 -1.50
CA GLU A 574 -20.34 11.70 -1.40
C GLU A 574 -19.75 12.07 -2.75
N LEU A 575 -19.34 11.09 -3.56
CA LEU A 575 -18.83 11.33 -4.91
C LEU A 575 -19.90 11.99 -5.80
N ARG A 576 -21.17 11.56 -5.70
CA ARG A 576 -22.28 12.19 -6.43
C ARG A 576 -22.50 13.64 -5.99
N GLU A 577 -22.43 13.92 -4.69
CA GLU A 577 -22.55 15.28 -4.15
C GLU A 577 -21.41 16.18 -4.67
N TRP A 578 -20.16 15.74 -4.58
CA TRP A 578 -19.01 16.47 -5.12
C TRP A 578 -19.12 16.74 -6.63
N GLN A 579 -19.65 15.78 -7.39
CA GLN A 579 -19.90 15.96 -8.82
C GLN A 579 -20.97 17.02 -9.09
N GLU A 580 -22.02 17.07 -8.27
CA GLU A 580 -23.09 18.06 -8.42
C GLU A 580 -22.61 19.45 -8.00
N GLU A 581 -21.89 19.58 -6.89
CA GLU A 581 -21.25 20.84 -6.48
C GLU A 581 -20.32 21.38 -7.56
N LYS A 582 -19.51 20.50 -8.16
CA LYS A 582 -18.65 20.86 -9.30
C LYS A 582 -19.46 21.41 -10.47
N LYS A 583 -20.57 20.77 -10.85
CA LYS A 583 -21.46 21.28 -11.92
C LYS A 583 -22.05 22.64 -11.56
N GLN A 584 -22.52 22.81 -10.33
CA GLN A 584 -23.08 24.08 -9.86
C GLN A 584 -22.05 25.20 -9.86
N LEU A 585 -20.82 24.94 -9.43
CA LEU A 585 -19.73 25.90 -9.48
C LEU A 585 -19.36 26.26 -10.92
N LEU A 586 -19.33 25.29 -11.83
CA LEU A 586 -19.08 25.54 -13.25
C LEU A 586 -20.16 26.42 -13.87
N CYS A 587 -21.43 26.18 -13.56
CA CYS A 587 -22.55 27.03 -13.99
C CYS A 587 -22.41 28.47 -13.46
N ARG A 588 -22.07 28.64 -12.18
CA ARG A 588 -21.82 29.97 -11.58
C ARG A 588 -20.64 30.67 -12.23
N PHE A 589 -19.56 29.94 -12.51
CA PHE A 589 -18.38 30.47 -13.19
C PHE A 589 -18.75 31.01 -14.58
N HIS A 590 -19.43 30.21 -15.41
CA HIS A 590 -19.85 30.66 -16.74
C HIS A 590 -20.86 31.81 -16.69
N HIS A 591 -21.74 31.85 -15.68
CA HIS A 591 -22.63 32.99 -15.49
C HIS A 591 -21.84 34.27 -15.18
N ASN A 592 -20.90 34.20 -14.24
CA ASN A 592 -20.03 35.32 -13.90
C ASN A 592 -19.19 35.75 -15.11
N GLU A 593 -18.59 34.82 -15.84
CA GLU A 593 -17.80 35.09 -17.05
C GLU A 593 -18.62 35.90 -18.07
N LYS A 594 -19.85 35.47 -18.37
CA LYS A 594 -20.77 36.21 -19.26
C LYS A 594 -21.12 37.59 -18.72
N HIS A 595 -21.37 37.70 -17.41
CA HIS A 595 -21.64 38.99 -16.78
C HIS A 595 -20.47 39.97 -16.95
N HIS A 596 -19.23 39.52 -16.69
CA HIS A 596 -18.04 40.34 -16.90
C HIS A 596 -17.86 40.72 -18.38
N GLU A 597 -18.12 39.80 -19.31
CA GLU A 597 -18.07 40.09 -20.75
C GLU A 597 -19.06 41.20 -21.14
N ILE A 598 -20.29 41.17 -20.60
CA ILE A 598 -21.30 42.21 -20.83
C ILE A 598 -20.83 43.55 -20.25
N CYS A 599 -20.38 43.57 -18.99
CA CYS A 599 -19.89 44.80 -18.36
C CYS A 599 -18.71 45.42 -19.11
N LEU A 600 -17.80 44.59 -19.65
CA LEU A 600 -16.68 45.06 -20.46
C LEU A 600 -17.17 45.71 -21.76
N LYS A 601 -18.13 45.09 -22.48
CA LYS A 601 -18.73 45.68 -23.69
C LYS A 601 -19.47 46.99 -23.39
N GLU A 602 -20.16 47.09 -22.26
CA GLU A 602 -20.82 48.34 -21.84
C GLU A 602 -19.81 49.47 -21.55
N LEU A 603 -18.72 49.13 -20.88
CA LEU A 603 -17.64 50.07 -20.59
C LEU A 603 -16.94 50.54 -21.88
N GLU A 604 -16.67 49.61 -22.79
CA GLU A 604 -16.10 49.89 -24.12
C GLU A 604 -17.00 50.83 -24.93
N ASN A 605 -18.30 50.55 -24.99
CA ASN A 605 -19.28 51.42 -25.65
C ASN A 605 -19.34 52.82 -25.03
N SER A 606 -19.26 52.91 -23.70
CA SER A 606 -19.26 54.18 -22.97
C SER A 606 -17.99 54.98 -23.24
N LEU A 607 -16.83 54.30 -23.30
CA LEU A 607 -15.55 54.90 -23.66
C LEU A 607 -15.58 55.43 -25.08
N GLN A 608 -16.02 54.62 -26.05
CA GLN A 608 -16.16 55.02 -27.45
C GLN A 608 -17.08 56.24 -27.59
N LYS A 609 -18.19 56.29 -26.85
CA LYS A 609 -19.10 57.45 -26.85
C LYS A 609 -18.43 58.71 -26.29
N SER A 610 -17.62 58.57 -25.24
CA SER A 610 -16.85 59.68 -24.67
C SER A 610 -15.79 60.18 -25.66
N GLU A 611 -15.09 59.26 -26.31
CA GLU A 611 -14.06 59.57 -27.32
C GLU A 611 -14.67 60.28 -28.53
N ASN A 612 -15.81 59.80 -29.05
CA ASN A 612 -16.54 60.45 -30.12
C ASN A 612 -16.99 61.89 -29.74
N LYS A 613 -17.44 62.09 -28.48
CA LYS A 613 -17.77 63.43 -27.97
C LYS A 613 -16.52 64.31 -27.88
N ASN A 614 -15.41 63.79 -27.37
CA ASN A 614 -14.14 64.49 -27.29
C ASN A 614 -13.66 64.92 -28.68
N GLN A 615 -13.75 64.03 -29.68
CA GLN A 615 -13.42 64.33 -31.07
C GLN A 615 -14.32 65.42 -31.67
N SER A 616 -15.61 65.40 -31.33
CA SER A 616 -16.57 66.44 -31.75
C SER A 616 -16.24 67.80 -31.13
N ILE A 617 -15.87 67.83 -29.84
CA ILE A 617 -15.41 69.04 -29.15
C ILE A 617 -14.12 69.54 -29.78
N GLN A 618 -13.14 68.67 -30.03
CA GLN A 618 -11.90 69.05 -30.71
C GLN A 618 -12.19 69.67 -32.08
N SER A 619 -13.09 69.08 -32.87
CA SER A 619 -13.51 69.60 -34.17
C SER A 619 -14.17 70.98 -34.04
N TYR A 620 -15.05 71.18 -33.06
CA TYR A 620 -15.67 72.48 -32.77
C TYR A 620 -14.64 73.54 -32.33
N VAL A 621 -13.69 73.16 -31.47
CA VAL A 621 -12.59 74.05 -31.07
C VAL A 621 -11.73 74.43 -32.27
N GLN A 622 -11.43 73.51 -33.18
CA GLN A 622 -10.71 73.82 -34.42
C GLN A 622 -11.52 74.77 -35.32
N PHE A 623 -12.83 74.56 -35.44
CA PHE A 623 -13.72 75.46 -36.16
C PHE A 623 -13.72 76.88 -35.55
N LEU A 624 -13.82 76.98 -34.22
CA LEU A 624 -13.75 78.27 -33.52
C LEU A 624 -12.39 78.95 -33.70
N LYS A 625 -11.29 78.21 -33.58
CA LYS A 625 -9.94 78.74 -33.84
C LYS A 625 -9.83 79.28 -35.26
N THR A 626 -10.28 78.52 -36.25
CA THR A 626 -10.25 78.92 -37.66
C THR A 626 -11.12 80.14 -37.92
N SER A 627 -12.32 80.18 -37.35
CA SER A 627 -13.25 81.31 -37.47
C SER A 627 -12.70 82.58 -36.80
N TYR A 628 -12.11 82.44 -35.61
CA TYR A 628 -11.46 83.55 -34.90
C TYR A 628 -10.28 84.12 -35.69
N ILE A 629 -9.42 83.25 -36.23
CA ILE A 629 -8.32 83.65 -37.13
C ILE A 629 -8.88 84.38 -38.36
N THR A 630 -9.99 83.91 -38.94
CA THR A 630 -10.59 84.54 -40.14
C THR A 630 -11.25 85.90 -39.84
N MET A 631 -11.84 86.07 -38.66
CA MET A 631 -12.57 87.28 -38.29
C MET A 631 -11.68 88.40 -37.72
N PHE A 632 -10.58 88.04 -37.05
CA PHE A 632 -9.76 88.99 -36.28
C PHE A 632 -8.26 88.95 -36.58
N GLY A 633 -7.78 87.96 -37.35
CA GLY A 633 -6.43 87.93 -37.92
C GLY A 633 -6.45 88.38 -39.36
#